data_AF-A0A6N9AVC5-F1
#
_entry.id   AF-A0A6N9AVC5-F1
#
_cell.length_a   1.000
_cell.length_b   1.000
_cell.length_c   1.000
_cell.angle_alpha   90.00
_cell.angle_beta   90.00
_cell.angle_gamma   90.00
#
_symmetry.space_group_name_H-M   'P 1'
#
loop_
_entity.id
_entity.type
_entity.pdbx_description
1 polymer ?
#
loop_
_entity_poly.entity_id
_entity_poly.type
_entity_poly.pdbx_seq_one_letter_code
_entity_poly.pdbx_strand_id
1 'polypeptide(L)'
;MQENVKNHLQIDIQPEKAIDWATRDNNTTKKASIPGGLGLKLLREFIDLNNGCLQIVSDAGYWCRRNQQTTMDRLDHPFPGTVVNVEIDVADQSFYALKSELTTDDIF
;
A
#
# COMPACT_ATOMS: atom_id res chain seq x y z
N MET A 1 -12.67 -0.30 -1.67
CA MET A 1 -11.72 0.47 -0.83
C MET A 1 -12.20 1.90 -0.60
N GLN A 2 -12.61 2.62 -1.65
CA GLN A 2 -13.07 4.01 -1.61
C GLN A 2 -14.18 4.27 -0.57
N GLU A 3 -15.25 3.47 -0.55
CA GLU A 3 -16.36 3.63 0.41
C GLU A 3 -15.90 3.58 1.87
N ASN A 4 -14.98 2.66 2.20
CA ASN A 4 -14.44 2.56 3.55
C ASN A 4 -13.64 3.82 3.95
N VAL A 5 -12.91 4.40 3.00
CA VAL A 5 -12.16 5.64 3.21
C VAL A 5 -13.11 6.82 3.35
N LYS A 6 -14.14 6.93 2.49
CA LYS A 6 -15.19 7.95 2.58
C LYS A 6 -15.88 7.92 3.94
N ASN A 7 -16.30 6.74 4.39
CA ASN A 7 -16.96 6.55 5.68
C ASN A 7 -16.03 6.84 6.87
N HIS A 8 -14.72 6.63 6.72
CA HIS A 8 -13.75 6.91 7.78
C HIS A 8 -13.44 8.41 7.89
N LEU A 9 -13.15 9.06 6.76
CA LEU A 9 -12.73 10.46 6.70
C LEU A 9 -13.90 11.45 6.61
N GLN A 10 -15.12 10.97 6.37
CA GLN A 10 -16.32 11.78 6.16
C GLN A 10 -16.16 12.80 5.01
N ILE A 11 -15.43 12.41 3.96
CA ILE A 11 -15.23 13.21 2.74
C ILE A 11 -15.57 12.39 1.50
N ASP A 12 -15.98 13.08 0.43
CA ASP A 12 -15.95 12.49 -0.90
C ASP A 12 -14.52 12.52 -1.44
N ILE A 13 -14.02 11.38 -1.91
CA ILE A 13 -12.66 11.21 -2.39
C ILE A 13 -12.68 10.38 -3.66
N GLN A 14 -11.88 10.74 -4.66
CA GLN A 14 -11.76 9.97 -5.89
C GLN A 14 -11.18 8.57 -5.60
N PRO A 15 -11.58 7.52 -6.34
CA PRO A 15 -11.16 6.14 -6.08
C PRO A 15 -9.63 5.97 -5.98
N GLU A 16 -8.88 6.51 -6.92
CA GLU A 16 -7.41 6.44 -6.98
C GLU A 16 -6.74 7.18 -5.82
N LYS A 17 -7.34 8.29 -5.36
CA LYS A 17 -6.89 9.04 -4.19
C LYS A 17 -7.17 8.30 -2.88
N ALA A 18 -8.26 7.54 -2.82
CA ALA A 18 -8.57 6.70 -1.67
C ALA A 18 -7.56 5.56 -1.53
N ILE A 19 -7.12 4.97 -2.64
CA ILE A 19 -6.06 3.97 -2.66
C ILE A 19 -4.74 4.59 -2.19
N ASP A 20 -4.37 5.74 -2.77
CA ASP A 20 -3.16 6.46 -2.39
C ASP A 20 -3.15 6.78 -0.88
N TRP A 21 -4.23 7.32 -0.34
CA TRP A 21 -4.39 7.58 1.10
C TRP A 21 -4.15 6.31 1.93
N ALA A 22 -4.75 5.18 1.55
CA ALA A 22 -4.60 3.93 2.28
C ALA A 22 -3.18 3.32 2.21
N THR A 23 -2.32 3.78 1.30
CA THR A 23 -0.92 3.31 1.14
C THR A 23 0.12 4.25 1.75
N ARG A 24 -0.26 5.43 2.27
CA ARG A 24 0.70 6.44 2.79
C ARG A 24 0.92 6.38 4.30
N ASP A 25 -0.13 6.27 5.11
CA ASP A 25 0.00 6.36 6.57
C ASP A 25 -0.41 5.07 7.28
N ASN A 26 -0.45 5.10 8.62
CA ASN A 26 -1.17 4.12 9.45
C ASN A 26 -2.70 4.27 9.29
N ASN A 27 -3.14 4.52 8.06
CA ASN A 27 -4.51 4.80 7.71
C ASN A 27 -5.27 3.49 7.74
N THR A 28 -6.08 3.34 8.78
CA THR A 28 -6.88 2.15 9.03
C THR A 28 -8.34 2.50 9.12
N THR A 29 -9.14 1.77 8.35
CA THR A 29 -10.60 1.88 8.44
C THR A 29 -11.16 1.01 9.57
N LYS A 30 -10.34 0.30 10.35
CA LYS A 30 -10.79 -0.49 11.51
C LYS A 30 -10.89 0.40 12.77
N LYS A 31 -12.07 0.44 13.38
CA LYS A 31 -12.31 1.08 14.68
C LYS A 31 -11.97 0.11 15.82
N ALA A 32 -11.05 0.53 16.69
CA ALA A 32 -10.65 -0.05 17.98
C ALA A 32 -9.95 -1.44 18.02
N SER A 33 -8.88 -1.48 18.82
CA SER A 33 -8.16 -2.63 19.41
C SER A 33 -7.33 -3.58 18.52
N ILE A 34 -7.29 -3.44 17.19
CA ILE A 34 -6.34 -4.17 16.35
C ILE A 34 -5.72 -3.16 15.38
N PRO A 35 -4.38 -2.96 15.35
CA PRO A 35 -3.73 -2.16 14.32
C PRO A 35 -3.92 -2.84 12.95
N GLY A 36 -5.07 -2.60 12.30
CA GLY A 36 -5.18 -2.76 10.85
C GLY A 36 -4.41 -1.63 10.16
N GLY A 37 -4.02 -1.79 8.90
CA GLY A 37 -3.47 -0.71 8.08
C GLY A 37 -1.94 -0.65 7.92
N LEU A 38 -1.17 -1.41 8.71
CA LEU A 38 0.31 -1.42 8.57
C LEU A 38 0.77 -2.12 7.27
N GLY A 39 0.04 -3.14 6.83
CA GLY A 39 0.48 -4.03 5.74
C GLY A 39 0.73 -3.33 4.41
N LEU A 40 -0.15 -2.41 3.99
CA LEU A 40 0.01 -1.73 2.69
C LEU A 40 1.14 -0.70 2.71
N LYS A 41 1.31 -0.01 3.83
CA LYS A 41 2.46 0.88 4.03
C LYS A 41 3.77 0.09 3.99
N LEU A 42 3.82 -1.04 4.71
CA LEU A 42 5.00 -1.90 4.73
C LEU A 42 5.31 -2.46 3.34
N LEU A 43 4.30 -2.95 2.61
CA LEU A 43 4.49 -3.42 1.23
C LEU A 43 5.02 -2.32 0.31
N ARG A 44 4.53 -1.09 0.46
CA ARG A 44 5.02 0.07 -0.29
C ARG A 44 6.48 0.41 0.06
N GLU A 45 6.85 0.40 1.33
CA GLU A 45 8.24 0.64 1.75
C GLU A 45 9.17 -0.48 1.25
N PHE A 46 8.72 -1.74 1.35
CA PHE A 46 9.46 -2.91 0.89
C PHE A 46 9.74 -2.86 -0.62
N ILE A 47 8.70 -2.64 -1.45
CA ILE A 47 8.89 -2.59 -2.91
C ILE A 47 9.74 -1.40 -3.37
N ASP A 48 9.77 -0.29 -2.60
CA ASP A 48 10.68 0.83 -2.86
C ASP A 48 12.15 0.49 -2.60
N LEU A 49 12.43 -0.48 -1.72
CA LEU A 49 13.79 -0.99 -1.47
C LEU A 49 14.16 -2.12 -2.43
N ASN A 50 13.23 -3.05 -2.68
CA ASN A 50 13.44 -4.22 -3.53
C ASN A 50 13.41 -3.90 -5.04
N ASN A 51 13.06 -2.68 -5.44
CA ASN A 51 12.84 -2.29 -6.84
C ASN A 51 11.71 -3.09 -7.53
N GLY A 52 10.79 -3.62 -6.73
CA GLY A 52 9.60 -4.30 -7.19
C GLY A 52 8.51 -3.35 -7.66
N CYS A 53 7.28 -3.85 -7.69
CA CYS A 53 6.10 -3.06 -8.03
C CYS A 53 4.91 -3.46 -7.17
N LEU A 54 4.19 -2.45 -6.66
CA LEU A 54 2.91 -2.64 -5.99
C LEU A 54 1.82 -1.97 -6.81
N GLN A 55 0.83 -2.74 -7.26
CA GLN A 55 -0.31 -2.24 -8.02
C GLN A 55 -1.60 -2.57 -7.30
N ILE A 56 -2.52 -1.62 -7.26
CA ILE A 56 -3.82 -1.77 -6.61
C ILE A 56 -4.90 -1.26 -7.55
N VAL A 57 -5.92 -2.09 -7.75
CA VAL A 57 -7.15 -1.72 -8.44
C VAL A 57 -8.31 -1.90 -7.47
N SER A 58 -9.12 -0.86 -7.29
CA SER A 58 -10.33 -0.94 -6.46
C SER A 58 -11.38 0.02 -7.00
N ASP A 59 -12.58 -0.48 -7.25
CA ASP A 59 -13.61 0.29 -7.96
C ASP A 59 -13.05 0.81 -9.31
N ALA A 60 -13.20 2.09 -9.64
CA ALA A 60 -12.60 2.68 -10.84
C ALA A 60 -11.15 3.14 -10.63
N GLY A 61 -10.58 2.99 -9.43
CA GLY A 61 -9.26 3.52 -9.12
C GLY A 61 -8.15 2.54 -9.50
N TYR A 62 -7.13 3.05 -10.20
CA TYR A 62 -5.85 2.39 -10.41
C TYR A 62 -4.75 3.16 -9.69
N TRP A 63 -3.87 2.42 -9.01
CA TRP A 63 -2.70 2.95 -8.34
C TRP A 63 -1.52 2.01 -8.52
N CYS A 64 -0.35 2.55 -8.81
CA CYS A 64 0.88 1.79 -9.01
C CYS A 64 2.06 2.52 -8.37
N ARG A 65 2.87 1.79 -7.61
CA ARG A 65 4.18 2.22 -7.10
C ARG A 65 5.26 1.35 -7.72
N ARG A 66 6.21 2.00 -8.38
CA ARG A 66 7.39 1.36 -9.00
C ARG A 66 8.52 2.38 -9.00
N ASN A 67 9.75 1.96 -8.72
CA ASN A 67 10.93 2.84 -8.77
C ASN A 67 10.74 4.14 -7.97
N GLN A 68 10.12 4.06 -6.79
CA GLN A 68 9.80 5.20 -5.94
C GLN A 68 8.89 6.26 -6.59
N GLN A 69 8.22 5.92 -7.68
CA GLN A 69 7.24 6.77 -8.37
C GLN A 69 5.84 6.20 -8.22
N THR A 70 4.87 7.08 -8.03
CA THR A 70 3.46 6.71 -7.91
C THR A 70 2.71 7.18 -9.15
N THR A 71 2.08 6.25 -9.84
CA THR A 71 1.15 6.50 -10.95
C THR A 71 -0.27 6.22 -10.47
N MET A 72 -1.19 7.11 -10.78
CA MET A 72 -2.62 6.96 -10.47
C MET A 72 -3.40 7.20 -11.74
N ASP A 73 -4.42 6.37 -11.96
CA ASP A 73 -5.30 6.49 -13.11
C ASP A 73 -6.71 6.03 -12.75
N ARG A 74 -7.66 6.28 -13.66
CA ARG A 74 -9.04 5.84 -13.55
C ARG A 74 -9.38 4.88 -14.67
N LEU A 75 -9.94 3.74 -14.30
CA LEU A 75 -10.44 2.77 -15.25
C LEU A 75 -11.78 3.24 -15.82
N ASP A 76 -11.97 3.09 -17.14
CA ASP A 76 -13.25 3.36 -17.81
C ASP A 76 -14.37 2.44 -17.30
N HIS A 77 -14.00 1.25 -16.84
CA HIS A 77 -14.91 0.25 -16.27
C HIS A 77 -14.44 -0.13 -14.86
N PRO A 78 -15.26 0.14 -13.83
CA PRO A 78 -14.92 -0.20 -12.45
C PRO A 78 -14.74 -1.72 -12.25
N PHE A 79 -13.77 -2.08 -11.42
CA PHE A 79 -13.57 -3.46 -11.00
C PHE A 79 -14.45 -3.77 -9.77
N PRO A 80 -15.31 -4.81 -9.82
CA PRO A 80 -16.21 -5.15 -8.71
C PRO A 80 -15.45 -5.89 -7.60
N GLY A 81 -14.55 -5.19 -6.91
CA GLY A 81 -13.72 -5.75 -5.85
C GLY A 81 -12.45 -4.94 -5.60
N THR A 82 -11.41 -5.62 -5.11
CA THR A 82 -10.07 -5.05 -4.96
C THR A 82 -9.03 -6.09 -5.36
N VAL A 83 -8.11 -5.70 -6.24
CA VAL A 83 -6.94 -6.49 -6.63
C VAL A 83 -5.71 -5.78 -6.10
N VAL A 84 -4.82 -6.55 -5.49
CA VAL A 84 -3.48 -6.11 -5.10
C VAL A 84 -2.49 -7.04 -5.79
N ASN A 85 -1.67 -6.49 -6.68
CA ASN A 85 -0.59 -7.21 -7.34
C ASN A 85 0.76 -6.76 -6.77
N VAL A 86 1.64 -7.72 -6.52
CA VAL A 86 2.98 -7.48 -5.96
C VAL A 86 4.00 -8.18 -6.84
N GLU A 87 4.90 -7.40 -7.41
CA GLU A 87 6.08 -7.88 -8.13
C GLU A 87 7.30 -7.70 -7.23
N ILE A 88 8.11 -8.74 -7.13
CA ILE A 88 9.31 -8.78 -6.28
C ILE A 88 10.49 -9.14 -7.17
N ASP A 89 11.57 -8.36 -7.10
CA ASP A 89 12.85 -8.73 -7.70
C ASP A 89 13.52 -9.80 -6.82
N VAL A 90 13.55 -11.03 -7.32
CA VAL A 90 14.15 -12.18 -6.62
C VAL A 90 15.65 -12.32 -6.91
N ALA A 91 16.20 -11.54 -7.84
CA ALA A 91 17.64 -11.49 -8.10
C ALA A 91 18.38 -10.54 -7.15
N ASP A 92 17.63 -9.70 -6.43
CA ASP A 92 18.15 -8.84 -5.37
C ASP A 92 18.81 -9.65 -4.25
N GLN A 93 20.00 -9.21 -3.84
CA GLN A 93 20.82 -9.87 -2.81
C GLN A 93 20.68 -9.20 -1.44
N SER A 94 19.81 -8.20 -1.32
CA SER A 94 19.57 -7.48 -0.08
C SER A 94 18.78 -8.31 0.93
N PHE A 95 19.08 -8.12 2.21
CA PHE A 95 18.29 -8.68 3.31
C PHE A 95 17.39 -7.59 3.89
N TYR A 96 16.13 -7.94 4.15
CA TYR A 96 15.11 -7.03 4.66
C TYR A 96 14.70 -7.45 6.07
N ALA A 97 14.74 -6.51 7.00
CA ALA A 97 14.28 -6.69 8.37
C ALA A 97 13.48 -5.46 8.82
N LEU A 98 12.51 -5.67 9.70
CA LEU A 98 11.83 -4.56 10.36
C LEU A 98 12.78 -3.92 11.39
N LYS A 99 12.70 -2.59 11.56
CA LYS A 99 13.49 -1.90 12.60
C LYS A 99 13.26 -2.45 14.00
N SER A 100 12.06 -2.98 14.27
CA SER A 100 11.70 -3.62 15.55
C SER A 100 12.29 -5.02 15.73
N GLU A 101 12.76 -5.65 14.66
CA GLU A 101 13.37 -6.99 14.69
C GLU A 101 14.88 -6.92 14.92
N LEU A 102 15.51 -5.75 14.72
CA LEU A 102 16.92 -5.54 14.99
C LEU A 102 17.17 -5.55 16.50
N THR A 103 18.01 -6.48 16.95
CA THR A 103 18.54 -6.53 18.31
C THR A 103 19.93 -5.90 18.37
N THR A 104 20.39 -5.49 19.55
CA THR A 104 21.72 -4.90 19.72
C THR A 104 22.85 -5.85 19.29
N ASP A 105 22.58 -7.16 19.29
CA ASP A 105 23.50 -8.21 18.87
C ASP A 105 23.64 -8.31 17.34
N ASP A 106 22.72 -7.72 16.57
CA ASP A 106 22.77 -7.70 15.09
C ASP A 106 23.67 -6.57 14.52
N ILE A 107 24.25 -5.75 15.40
CA ILE A 107 25.06 -4.56 15.06
C ILE A 107 26.58 -4.83 15.20
N PHE A 108 26.99 -6.04 15.58
CA PHE A 108 28.39 -6.42 15.81
C PHE A 108 28.80 -7.70 15.09
#